data_AF-A0AAW4NPS3-F1
#
_entry.id   AF-A0AAW4NPS3-F1
#
_cell.length_a   1.000
_cell.length_b   1.000
_cell.length_c   1.000
_cell.angle_alpha   90.00
_cell.angle_beta   90.00
_cell.angle_gamma   90.00
#
_symmetry.space_group_name_H-M   'P 1'
#
loop_
_entity.id
_entity.type
_entity.pdbx_description
1 polymer ?
#
loop_
_entity_poly.entity_id
_entity_poly.type
_entity_poly.pdbx_seq_one_letter_code
_entity_poly.pdbx_strand_id
1 'polypeptide(L)'
;TDIPGCPADGLKDIKAVTAQLDKTADVYAKTVGEVKAEAEAVNASKTDKIVADATKVLDDSKGRVKDDKVRAALENAIKSKDGKAISDAVKAVNDSIKAKSDADANARAEKEKQAADNAAQTSGNDSGSAGDTTGGYTGYTGGGYTQSQGGGGYTYTPQQSTGGSTGGGYTPTPQPQPAPQPSQGGGGDDGYEDICWAVDTSGKPGVQVPCN
;
A
#
# COMPACT_ATOMS: atom_id res chain seq x y z
N THR A 1 19.26 -91.71 33.47
CA THR A 1 19.20 -90.31 33.92
C THR A 1 18.54 -89.54 32.81
N ASP A 2 17.23 -89.31 32.91
CA ASP A 2 16.52 -88.52 31.91
C ASP A 2 16.98 -87.07 32.02
N ILE A 3 17.56 -86.56 30.95
CA ILE A 3 17.85 -85.12 30.82
C ILE A 3 16.48 -84.45 30.75
N PRO A 4 16.11 -83.57 31.69
CA PRO A 4 14.84 -82.86 31.60
C PRO A 4 14.88 -82.04 30.31
N GLY A 5 14.07 -82.47 29.33
CA GLY A 5 13.95 -81.78 28.06
C GLY A 5 13.60 -80.32 28.33
N CYS A 6 14.34 -79.41 27.70
CA CYS A 6 14.10 -77.97 27.84
C CYS A 6 12.62 -77.70 27.50
N PRO A 7 11.82 -77.14 28.42
CA PRO A 7 10.39 -76.95 28.18
C PRO A 7 10.19 -76.09 26.94
N ALA A 8 9.49 -76.61 25.92
CA ALA A 8 9.23 -75.91 24.66
C ALA A 8 8.23 -74.74 24.81
N ASP A 9 7.73 -74.53 26.03
CA ASP A 9 6.71 -73.58 26.44
C ASP A 9 7.11 -72.15 26.08
N GLY A 10 8.39 -71.80 26.27
CA GLY A 10 8.92 -70.46 25.95
C GLY A 10 8.98 -70.17 24.45
N LEU A 11 9.09 -71.18 23.57
CA LEU A 11 9.17 -70.97 22.13
C LEU A 11 7.87 -70.38 21.56
N LYS A 12 6.73 -70.79 22.10
CA LYS A 12 5.42 -70.28 21.69
C LYS A 12 5.26 -68.81 22.07
N ASP A 13 5.69 -68.45 23.28
CA ASP A 13 5.62 -67.08 23.79
C ASP A 13 6.59 -66.16 23.04
N ILE A 14 7.81 -66.62 22.77
CA ILE A 14 8.78 -65.88 21.94
C ILE A 14 8.20 -65.60 20.54
N LYS A 15 7.62 -66.61 19.88
CA LYS A 15 6.97 -66.42 18.56
C LYS A 15 5.81 -65.42 18.62
N ALA A 16 5.02 -65.47 19.70
CA ALA A 16 3.92 -64.52 19.89
C ALA A 16 4.43 -63.09 20.07
N VAL A 17 5.50 -62.89 20.85
CA VAL A 17 6.15 -61.58 21.03
C VAL A 17 6.78 -61.09 19.72
N THR A 18 7.49 -61.95 18.98
CA THR A 18 8.03 -61.59 17.66
C THR A 18 6.94 -61.12 16.70
N ALA A 19 5.81 -61.83 16.62
CA ALA A 19 4.69 -61.42 15.77
C ALA A 19 4.06 -60.08 16.21
N GLN A 20 4.11 -59.72 17.49
CA GLN A 20 3.68 -58.40 17.97
C GLN A 20 4.69 -57.30 17.61
N LEU A 21 5.99 -57.60 17.72
CA LEU A 21 7.05 -56.68 17.30
C LEU A 21 6.99 -56.40 15.80
N ASP A 22 6.77 -57.42 14.97
CA ASP A 22 6.63 -57.26 13.51
C ASP A 22 5.44 -56.34 13.18
N LYS A 23 4.27 -56.58 13.79
CA LYS A 23 3.10 -55.70 13.62
C LYS A 23 3.38 -54.26 14.08
N THR A 24 4.11 -54.10 15.17
CA THR A 24 4.47 -52.77 15.69
C THR A 24 5.43 -52.07 14.73
N ALA A 25 6.40 -52.81 14.18
CA ALA A 25 7.32 -52.32 13.18
C ALA A 25 6.60 -51.88 11.90
N ASP A 26 5.61 -52.65 11.43
CA ASP A 26 4.79 -52.30 10.27
C ASP A 26 4.01 -51.00 10.49
N VAL A 27 3.38 -50.85 11.67
CA VAL A 27 2.68 -49.61 12.05
C VAL A 27 3.64 -48.44 12.10
N TYR A 28 4.82 -48.60 12.70
CA TYR A 28 5.82 -47.54 12.77
C TYR A 28 6.32 -47.12 11.38
N ALA A 29 6.60 -48.10 10.50
CA ALA A 29 7.02 -47.83 9.13
C ALA A 29 5.94 -47.04 8.36
N LYS A 30 4.66 -47.39 8.54
CA LYS A 30 3.53 -46.64 7.98
C LYS A 30 3.48 -45.21 8.50
N THR A 31 3.58 -45.01 9.82
CA THR A 31 3.55 -43.68 10.43
C THR A 31 4.72 -42.81 9.96
N VAL A 32 5.93 -43.34 9.84
CA VAL A 32 7.08 -42.59 9.31
C VAL A 32 6.85 -42.16 7.86
N GLY A 33 6.24 -43.04 7.04
CA GLY A 33 5.84 -42.70 5.68
C GLY A 33 4.83 -41.56 5.62
N GLU A 34 3.81 -41.59 6.48
CA GLU A 34 2.79 -40.54 6.59
C GLU A 34 3.40 -39.19 7.02
N VAL A 35 4.23 -39.20 8.07
CA VAL A 35 4.92 -37.99 8.55
C VAL A 35 5.82 -37.40 7.48
N LYS A 36 6.54 -38.22 6.71
CA LYS A 36 7.37 -37.74 5.60
C LYS A 36 6.52 -37.07 4.52
N ALA A 37 5.40 -37.69 4.13
CA ALA A 37 4.49 -37.12 3.14
C ALA A 37 3.88 -35.80 3.62
N GLU A 38 3.49 -35.72 4.90
CA GLU A 38 2.97 -34.48 5.49
C GLU A 38 4.04 -33.38 5.57
N ALA A 39 5.29 -33.72 5.89
CA ALA A 39 6.39 -32.77 5.88
C ALA A 39 6.66 -32.21 4.47
N GLU A 40 6.61 -33.05 3.44
CA GLU A 40 6.71 -32.63 2.04
C GLU A 40 5.54 -31.73 1.64
N ALA A 41 4.30 -32.07 2.05
CA ALA A 41 3.11 -31.26 1.80
C ALA A 41 3.18 -29.89 2.48
N VAL A 42 3.66 -29.83 3.74
CA VAL A 42 3.87 -28.58 4.46
C VAL A 42 4.92 -27.72 3.77
N ASN A 43 6.00 -28.32 3.27
CA ASN A 43 7.03 -27.58 2.55
C ASN A 43 6.50 -27.02 1.22
N ALA A 44 5.73 -27.80 0.46
CA ALA A 44 5.04 -27.33 -0.74
C ALA A 44 4.07 -26.18 -0.43
N SER A 45 3.26 -26.31 0.63
CA SER A 45 2.31 -25.28 1.07
C SER A 45 3.00 -23.96 1.43
N LYS A 46 4.18 -24.00 2.08
CA LYS A 46 4.98 -22.79 2.34
C LYS A 46 5.40 -22.09 1.05
N THR A 47 5.89 -22.84 0.05
CA THR A 47 6.27 -22.27 -1.24
C THR A 47 5.06 -21.69 -1.97
N ASP A 48 3.92 -22.39 -1.97
CA ASP A 48 2.69 -21.90 -2.60
C ASP A 48 2.18 -20.62 -1.94
N LYS A 49 2.27 -20.51 -0.61
CA LYS A 49 1.92 -19.27 0.10
C LYS A 49 2.81 -18.11 -0.31
N ILE A 50 4.13 -18.31 -0.39
CA ILE A 50 5.07 -17.27 -0.84
C ILE A 50 4.73 -16.80 -2.26
N VAL A 51 4.43 -17.74 -3.16
CA VAL A 51 4.01 -17.44 -4.53
C VAL A 51 2.70 -16.65 -4.56
N ALA A 52 1.71 -17.03 -3.76
CA ALA A 52 0.43 -16.34 -3.68
C ALA A 52 0.59 -14.89 -3.16
N ASP A 53 1.34 -14.71 -2.08
CA ASP A 53 1.61 -13.39 -1.49
C ASP A 53 2.36 -12.49 -2.50
N ALA A 54 3.35 -13.04 -3.20
CA ALA A 54 4.08 -12.33 -4.25
C ALA A 54 3.21 -11.98 -5.47
N THR A 55 2.29 -12.87 -5.85
CA THR A 55 1.34 -12.62 -6.95
C THR A 55 0.43 -11.45 -6.59
N LYS A 56 -0.04 -11.36 -5.34
CA LYS A 56 -0.81 -10.20 -4.87
C LYS A 56 0.01 -8.91 -4.98
N VAL A 57 1.28 -8.92 -4.57
CA VAL A 57 2.18 -7.76 -4.74
C VAL A 57 2.32 -7.37 -6.21
N LEU A 58 2.48 -8.33 -7.11
CA LEU A 58 2.61 -8.12 -8.55
C LEU A 58 1.37 -7.44 -9.16
N ASP A 59 0.18 -7.81 -8.69
CA ASP A 59 -1.08 -7.23 -9.12
C ASP A 59 -1.28 -5.83 -8.54
N ASP A 60 -1.02 -5.65 -7.25
CA ASP A 60 -1.14 -4.38 -6.54
C ASP A 60 -0.14 -3.34 -7.05
N SER A 61 0.97 -3.75 -7.65
CA SER A 61 2.04 -2.84 -8.12
C SER A 61 1.74 -2.16 -9.46
N LYS A 62 0.66 -2.53 -10.17
CA LYS A 62 0.33 -2.00 -11.50
C LYS A 62 0.18 -0.47 -11.46
N GLY A 63 0.93 0.24 -12.30
CA GLY A 63 0.93 1.71 -12.37
C GLY A 63 1.57 2.42 -11.18
N ARG A 64 2.04 1.68 -10.16
CA ARG A 64 2.61 2.23 -8.93
C ARG A 64 4.12 2.12 -8.85
N VAL A 65 4.74 1.29 -9.67
CA VAL A 65 6.20 1.23 -9.81
C VAL A 65 6.71 2.30 -10.77
N LYS A 66 7.96 2.71 -10.56
CA LYS A 66 8.66 3.66 -11.45
C LYS A 66 9.03 2.99 -12.79
N ASP A 67 9.49 1.74 -12.72
CA ASP A 67 10.03 1.00 -13.87
C ASP A 67 9.33 -0.36 -13.99
N ASP A 68 8.74 -0.64 -15.15
CA ASP A 68 8.05 -1.91 -15.42
C ASP A 68 8.97 -3.13 -15.35
N LYS A 69 10.29 -2.92 -15.52
CA LYS A 69 11.31 -3.97 -15.37
C LYS A 69 11.32 -4.59 -13.97
N VAL A 70 11.00 -3.80 -12.94
CA VAL A 70 10.93 -4.28 -11.55
C VAL A 70 9.76 -5.26 -11.40
N ARG A 71 8.63 -4.97 -12.07
CA ARG A 71 7.45 -5.84 -12.13
C ARG A 71 7.74 -7.14 -12.88
N ALA A 72 8.44 -7.05 -14.02
CA ALA A 72 8.85 -8.22 -14.80
C ALA A 72 9.83 -9.13 -14.04
N ALA A 73 10.73 -8.56 -13.23
CA ALA A 73 11.62 -9.33 -12.37
C ALA A 73 10.85 -10.13 -11.31
N LEU A 74 9.84 -9.52 -10.69
CA LEU A 74 8.95 -10.22 -9.75
C LEU A 74 8.17 -11.34 -10.44
N GLU A 75 7.63 -11.11 -11.64
CA GLU A 75 6.93 -12.14 -12.41
C GLU A 75 7.83 -13.36 -12.70
N ASN A 76 9.09 -13.12 -13.07
CA ASN A 76 10.06 -14.20 -13.31
C ASN A 76 10.45 -14.95 -12.02
N ALA A 77 10.60 -14.24 -10.90
CA ALA A 77 10.87 -14.86 -9.61
C ALA A 77 9.69 -15.73 -9.13
N ILE A 78 8.45 -15.29 -9.36
CA ILE A 78 7.25 -16.08 -9.07
C ILE A 78 7.25 -17.38 -9.90
N LYS A 79 7.58 -17.30 -11.19
CA LYS A 79 7.67 -18.48 -12.08
C LYS A 79 8.76 -19.46 -11.64
N SER A 80 9.87 -18.99 -11.07
CA SER A 80 10.92 -19.87 -10.57
C SER A 80 10.57 -20.56 -9.25
N LYS A 81 9.55 -20.08 -8.53
CA LYS A 81 9.17 -20.54 -7.17
C LYS A 81 10.31 -20.49 -6.15
N ASP A 82 11.37 -19.74 -6.44
CA ASP A 82 12.49 -19.56 -5.52
C ASP A 82 12.10 -18.51 -4.47
N GLY A 83 11.85 -18.97 -3.24
CA GLY A 83 11.40 -18.11 -2.14
C GLY A 83 12.36 -16.95 -1.85
N LYS A 84 13.67 -17.13 -2.05
CA LYS A 84 14.63 -16.04 -1.87
C LYS A 84 14.54 -15.05 -3.01
N ALA A 85 14.54 -15.51 -4.25
CA ALA A 85 14.40 -14.65 -5.42
C ALA A 85 13.09 -13.84 -5.37
N ILE A 86 12.01 -14.48 -4.92
CA ILE A 86 10.71 -13.84 -4.73
C ILE A 86 10.80 -12.74 -3.66
N SER A 87 11.38 -13.03 -2.50
CA SER A 87 11.54 -12.05 -1.41
C SER A 87 12.34 -10.82 -1.88
N ASP A 88 13.47 -11.05 -2.55
CA ASP A 88 14.32 -9.99 -3.08
C ASP A 88 13.58 -9.13 -4.12
N ALA A 89 12.82 -9.77 -5.03
CA ALA A 89 12.03 -9.06 -6.04
C ALA A 89 10.84 -8.30 -5.45
N VAL A 90 10.14 -8.85 -4.46
CA VAL A 90 9.07 -8.16 -3.72
C VAL A 90 9.61 -6.91 -3.04
N LYS A 91 10.78 -7.02 -2.39
CA LYS A 91 11.44 -5.85 -1.79
C LYS A 91 11.73 -4.78 -2.84
N ALA A 92 12.30 -5.16 -3.99
CA ALA A 92 12.58 -4.22 -5.07
C ALA A 92 11.31 -3.53 -5.60
N VAL A 93 10.20 -4.26 -5.73
CA VAL A 93 8.89 -3.68 -6.12
C VAL A 93 8.43 -2.65 -5.07
N ASN A 94 8.46 -3.00 -3.80
CA ASN A 94 8.03 -2.09 -2.72
C ASN A 94 8.91 -0.82 -2.65
N ASP A 95 10.23 -0.97 -2.80
CA ASP A 95 11.16 0.15 -2.86
C ASP A 95 10.85 1.06 -4.07
N SER A 96 10.55 0.46 -5.24
CA SER A 96 10.16 1.22 -6.45
C SER A 96 8.83 1.96 -6.28
N ILE A 97 7.84 1.33 -5.64
CA ILE A 97 6.56 1.96 -5.31
C ILE A 97 6.77 3.17 -4.42
N LYS A 98 7.56 3.00 -3.35
CA LYS A 98 7.87 4.11 -2.43
C LYS A 98 8.59 5.24 -3.18
N ALA A 99 9.61 4.93 -3.96
CA ALA A 99 10.36 5.94 -4.71
C ALA A 99 9.47 6.72 -5.69
N LYS A 100 8.54 6.05 -6.39
CA LYS A 100 7.58 6.73 -7.25
C LYS A 100 6.62 7.62 -6.46
N SER A 101 6.07 7.10 -5.36
CA SER A 101 5.16 7.86 -4.50
C SER A 101 5.82 9.13 -3.96
N ASP A 102 7.07 9.05 -3.51
CA ASP A 102 7.83 10.19 -3.02
C ASP A 102 8.09 11.21 -4.15
N ALA A 103 8.43 10.73 -5.34
CA ALA A 103 8.63 11.60 -6.52
C ALA A 103 7.33 12.31 -6.95
N ASP A 104 6.22 11.59 -6.98
CA ASP A 104 4.90 12.13 -7.34
C ASP A 104 4.43 13.16 -6.30
N ALA A 105 4.68 12.92 -5.01
CA ALA A 105 4.38 13.86 -3.94
C ALA A 105 5.20 15.15 -4.07
N ASN A 106 6.51 15.04 -4.29
CA ASN A 106 7.39 16.19 -4.48
C ASN A 106 6.99 17.00 -5.73
N ALA A 107 6.64 16.33 -6.83
CA ALA A 107 6.17 17.00 -8.04
C ALA A 107 4.84 17.74 -7.84
N ARG A 108 3.94 17.23 -6.98
CA ARG A 108 2.70 17.94 -6.60
C ARG A 108 3.00 19.17 -5.76
N ALA A 109 3.84 19.04 -4.73
CA ALA A 109 4.22 20.15 -3.86
C ALA A 109 4.87 21.31 -4.64
N GLU A 110 5.76 21.01 -5.60
CA GLU A 110 6.39 22.03 -6.42
C GLU A 110 5.39 22.73 -7.36
N LYS A 111 4.44 21.98 -7.94
CA LYS A 111 3.36 22.57 -8.75
C LYS A 111 2.44 23.48 -7.92
N GLU A 112 2.12 23.08 -6.69
CA GLU A 112 1.30 23.88 -5.77
C GLU A 112 2.03 25.17 -5.37
N LYS A 113 3.33 25.10 -5.09
CA LYS A 113 4.16 26.27 -4.81
C LYS A 113 4.17 27.25 -5.99
N GLN A 114 4.41 26.76 -7.21
CA GLN A 114 4.40 27.59 -8.42
C GLN A 114 3.01 28.22 -8.68
N ALA A 115 1.93 27.51 -8.37
CA ALA A 115 0.58 28.05 -8.47
C ALA A 115 0.33 29.18 -7.45
N ALA A 116 0.82 29.02 -6.21
CA ALA A 116 0.73 30.06 -5.18
C ALA A 116 1.56 31.30 -5.53
N ASP A 117 2.79 31.13 -6.04
CA ASP A 117 3.65 32.24 -6.45
C ASP A 117 3.05 33.03 -7.62
N ASN A 118 2.46 32.34 -8.61
CA ASN A 118 1.75 32.99 -9.72
C ASN A 118 0.49 33.74 -9.26
N ALA A 119 -0.25 33.22 -8.29
CA ALA A 119 -1.41 33.91 -7.72
C ALA A 119 -1.00 35.18 -6.95
N ALA A 120 0.12 35.15 -6.22
CA ALA A 120 0.66 36.32 -5.53
C ALA A 120 1.15 37.42 -6.50
N GLN A 121 1.73 37.05 -7.65
CA GLN A 121 2.16 38.01 -8.68
C GLN A 121 0.99 38.71 -9.39
N THR A 122 -0.16 38.03 -9.56
CA THR A 122 -1.34 38.63 -10.20
C THR A 122 -2.07 39.63 -9.28
N SER A 123 -2.03 39.43 -7.95
CA SER A 123 -2.63 40.34 -6.96
C SER A 123 -1.82 41.63 -6.74
N GLY A 124 -0.55 41.69 -7.18
CA GLY A 124 0.33 42.85 -6.99
C GLY A 124 0.21 43.93 -8.07
N ASN A 125 -0.56 43.70 -9.13
CA ASN A 125 -0.64 44.62 -10.27
C ASN A 125 -1.86 45.57 -10.23
N ASP A 126 -2.61 45.61 -9.12
CA ASP A 126 -3.74 46.54 -8.88
C ASP A 126 -3.37 47.78 -8.04
N SER A 127 -2.08 48.03 -7.77
CA SER A 127 -1.65 49.24 -7.05
C SER A 127 -0.56 50.00 -7.80
N GLY A 128 -0.93 50.90 -8.73
CA GLY A 128 0.06 51.83 -9.30
C GLY A 128 -0.32 52.71 -10.49
N SER A 129 -1.47 53.39 -10.51
CA SER A 129 -1.66 54.71 -11.18
C SER A 129 -3.09 55.19 -10.93
N ALA A 130 -3.39 56.42 -10.50
CA ALA A 130 -2.59 57.62 -10.32
C ALA A 130 -3.29 58.51 -9.27
N GLY A 131 -2.50 59.35 -8.60
CA GLY A 131 -3.04 60.41 -7.75
C GLY A 131 -3.84 61.44 -8.55
N ASP A 132 -4.84 61.99 -7.86
CA ASP A 132 -5.52 63.27 -8.06
C ASP A 132 -5.53 63.88 -9.47
N THR A 133 -6.72 63.90 -10.09
CA THR A 133 -7.38 65.18 -10.40
C THR A 133 -8.87 64.96 -10.55
N THR A 134 -9.61 65.56 -9.61
CA THR A 134 -11.02 65.93 -9.67
C THR A 134 -11.54 66.17 -11.09
N GLY A 135 -12.60 65.43 -11.47
CA GLY A 135 -13.54 65.88 -12.49
C GLY A 135 -14.09 64.79 -13.39
N GLY A 136 -15.41 64.56 -13.33
CA GLY A 136 -16.18 64.15 -14.50
C GLY A 136 -16.70 62.71 -14.52
N TYR A 137 -17.83 62.54 -13.83
CA TYR A 137 -18.97 61.71 -14.21
C TYR A 137 -18.86 60.85 -15.50
N THR A 138 -18.89 59.53 -15.26
CA THR A 138 -19.48 58.42 -16.02
C THR A 138 -19.88 58.65 -17.50
N GLY A 139 -19.18 57.98 -18.41
CA GLY A 139 -19.54 57.85 -19.82
C GLY A 139 -19.83 56.39 -20.21
N TYR A 140 -21.09 56.11 -20.48
CA TYR A 140 -21.64 54.86 -21.03
C TYR A 140 -21.27 54.73 -22.52
N THR A 141 -20.84 53.53 -22.94
CA THR A 141 -21.02 52.86 -24.26
C THR A 141 -20.82 53.60 -25.59
N GLY A 142 -20.11 52.96 -26.53
CA GLY A 142 -20.40 53.07 -27.98
C GLY A 142 -19.19 52.85 -28.89
N GLY A 143 -19.30 51.91 -29.82
CA GLY A 143 -18.20 51.47 -30.69
C GLY A 143 -17.84 52.43 -31.83
N GLY A 144 -16.81 52.06 -32.61
CA GLY A 144 -16.48 52.75 -33.85
C GLY A 144 -15.12 52.42 -34.46
N TYR A 145 -15.13 51.52 -35.45
CA TYR A 145 -14.26 51.42 -36.65
C TYR A 145 -12.84 52.03 -36.67
N THR A 146 -11.83 51.20 -36.99
CA THR A 146 -10.77 51.60 -37.93
C THR A 146 -10.32 50.40 -38.77
N GLN A 147 -10.51 50.52 -40.08
CA GLN A 147 -10.01 49.64 -41.15
C GLN A 147 -8.70 50.24 -41.68
N SER A 148 -7.59 49.47 -41.67
CA SER A 148 -6.44 49.62 -42.59
C SER A 148 -5.49 48.42 -42.37
N GLN A 149 -5.54 47.39 -43.23
CA GLN A 149 -4.57 47.12 -44.31
C GLN A 149 -3.17 46.68 -43.84
N GLY A 150 -2.89 45.39 -44.03
CA GLY A 150 -1.64 44.93 -44.64
C GLY A 150 -0.51 44.45 -43.72
N GLY A 151 -0.32 43.13 -43.69
CA GLY A 151 1.03 42.56 -43.85
C GLY A 151 1.61 41.73 -42.71
N GLY A 152 1.37 40.41 -42.76
CA GLY A 152 2.41 39.40 -42.52
C GLY A 152 2.64 38.92 -41.07
N GLY A 153 2.63 37.59 -40.90
CA GLY A 153 3.35 36.94 -39.80
C GLY A 153 2.50 36.04 -38.91
N TYR A 154 2.49 34.75 -39.26
CA TYR A 154 2.08 33.58 -38.48
C TYR A 154 2.19 33.73 -36.96
N THR A 155 1.13 33.39 -36.21
CA THR A 155 1.21 32.62 -34.94
C THR A 155 -0.18 32.14 -34.49
N TYR A 156 -0.20 30.88 -34.06
CA TYR A 156 -1.26 30.11 -33.43
C TYR A 156 -2.04 30.87 -32.33
N THR A 157 -3.38 30.77 -32.38
CA THR A 157 -4.27 31.00 -31.24
C THR A 157 -5.00 29.70 -30.89
N PRO A 158 -4.89 29.16 -29.65
CA PRO A 158 -5.81 28.15 -29.17
C PRO A 158 -7.13 28.82 -28.75
N GLN A 159 -8.22 28.37 -29.37
CA GLN A 159 -9.57 28.81 -29.11
C GLN A 159 -10.09 28.18 -27.81
N GLN A 160 -10.59 29.02 -26.90
CA GLN A 160 -11.31 28.62 -25.69
C GLN A 160 -12.66 27.96 -26.04
N SER A 161 -13.00 26.88 -25.35
CA SER A 161 -14.33 26.26 -25.40
C SER A 161 -15.29 26.96 -24.43
N THR A 162 -16.36 27.51 -24.99
CA THR A 162 -17.60 27.88 -24.28
C THR A 162 -18.41 26.61 -23.99
N GLY A 163 -19.05 26.57 -22.83
CA GLY A 163 -19.69 25.40 -22.25
C GLY A 163 -20.97 24.88 -22.92
N GLY A 164 -21.37 23.69 -22.45
CA GLY A 164 -22.64 23.04 -22.74
C GLY A 164 -22.82 21.78 -21.88
N SER A 165 -23.58 21.89 -20.79
CA SER A 165 -24.04 20.79 -19.94
C SER A 165 -24.83 19.73 -20.69
N THR A 166 -24.58 18.43 -20.45
CA THR A 166 -25.58 17.45 -19.93
C THR A 166 -24.95 16.06 -19.67
N GLY A 167 -25.13 15.52 -18.45
CA GLY A 167 -25.45 14.09 -18.24
C GLY A 167 -24.37 13.07 -17.83
N GLY A 168 -24.31 12.77 -16.52
CA GLY A 168 -23.88 11.48 -15.93
C GLY A 168 -22.36 11.31 -15.69
N GLY A 169 -21.82 10.98 -14.53
CA GLY A 169 -22.40 10.41 -13.31
C GLY A 169 -21.44 9.33 -12.76
N TYR A 170 -20.31 9.73 -12.15
CA TYR A 170 -19.53 8.87 -11.25
C TYR A 170 -19.03 9.72 -10.08
N THR A 171 -19.53 9.41 -8.88
CA THR A 171 -19.22 10.04 -7.61
C THR A 171 -17.76 9.80 -7.20
N PRO A 172 -16.96 10.83 -6.84
CA PRO A 172 -15.69 10.62 -6.17
C PRO A 172 -15.93 10.26 -4.69
N THR A 173 -15.28 9.20 -4.22
CA THR A 173 -15.18 8.83 -2.80
C THR A 173 -14.53 9.97 -2.00
N PRO A 174 -15.03 10.32 -0.79
CA PRO A 174 -14.43 11.35 0.05
C PRO A 174 -13.02 10.95 0.52
N GLN A 175 -12.08 11.88 0.38
CA GLN A 175 -10.72 11.78 0.91
C GLN A 175 -10.76 11.82 2.45
N PRO A 176 -10.01 10.97 3.19
CA PRO A 176 -9.93 11.06 4.64
C PRO A 176 -9.34 12.41 5.08
N GLN A 177 -10.05 13.12 5.96
CA GLN A 177 -9.53 14.32 6.62
C GLN A 177 -8.34 13.98 7.54
N PRO A 178 -7.30 14.83 7.61
CA PRO A 178 -6.25 14.70 8.63
C PRO A 178 -6.85 14.81 10.03
N ALA A 179 -6.51 13.87 10.91
CA ALA A 179 -6.86 13.93 12.32
C ALA A 179 -6.16 15.13 13.01
N PRO A 180 -6.79 15.80 13.99
CA PRO A 180 -6.15 16.89 14.73
C PRO A 180 -4.91 16.38 15.49
N GLN A 181 -3.77 17.02 15.31
CA GLN A 181 -2.59 16.81 16.17
C GLN A 181 -2.92 17.29 17.61
N PRO A 182 -2.64 16.51 18.66
CA PRO A 182 -2.73 17.02 20.02
C PRO A 182 -1.59 18.02 20.26
N SER A 183 -1.99 19.20 20.71
CA SER A 183 -1.11 20.30 21.10
C SER A 183 -0.19 19.86 22.23
N GLN A 184 1.11 19.78 21.96
CA GLN A 184 2.12 19.81 23.02
C GLN A 184 2.25 21.25 23.50
N GLY A 185 1.88 21.52 24.74
CA GLY A 185 2.17 22.81 25.34
C GLY A 185 1.56 23.00 26.72
N GLY A 186 2.44 23.09 27.72
CA GLY A 186 2.22 23.89 28.91
C GLY A 186 1.83 23.09 30.15
N GLY A 187 2.80 22.95 31.07
CA GLY A 187 2.56 22.44 32.41
C GLY A 187 1.61 23.32 33.22
N GLY A 188 0.99 22.68 34.21
CA GLY A 188 0.16 23.30 35.23
C GLY A 188 -0.39 22.20 36.12
N ASP A 189 0.18 22.09 37.32
CA ASP A 189 -0.26 21.19 38.37
C ASP A 189 -1.65 21.59 38.88
N ASP A 190 -2.68 20.77 38.66
CA ASP A 190 -3.82 20.65 39.58
C ASP A 190 -4.47 19.27 39.50
N GLY A 191 -4.51 18.61 40.66
CA GLY A 191 -4.91 17.22 40.78
C GLY A 191 -6.39 16.99 40.50
N TYR A 192 -6.66 16.13 39.52
CA TYR A 192 -7.82 15.25 39.48
C TYR A 192 -7.48 14.04 38.58
N GLU A 193 -7.56 12.84 39.18
CA GLU A 193 -7.61 11.50 38.58
C GLU A 193 -6.77 11.27 37.30
N ASP A 194 -5.65 10.54 37.40
CA ASP A 194 -4.89 10.04 36.25
C ASP A 194 -5.79 9.11 35.39
N ILE A 195 -6.32 9.64 34.28
CA ILE A 195 -7.15 8.87 33.34
C ILE A 195 -6.27 8.34 32.22
N CYS A 196 -6.04 7.04 32.23
CA CYS A 196 -5.33 6.31 31.19
C CYS A 196 -6.26 6.00 30.02
N TRP A 197 -5.73 6.16 28.81
CA TRP A 197 -6.38 5.72 27.58
C TRP A 197 -5.91 4.30 27.24
N ALA A 198 -6.83 3.33 27.28
CA ALA A 198 -6.55 1.97 26.85
C ALA A 198 -7.04 1.77 25.41
N VAL A 199 -6.11 1.50 24.49
CA VAL A 199 -6.41 1.04 23.14
C VAL A 199 -6.24 -0.45 23.01
N ASP A 200 -7.29 -1.11 22.56
CA ASP A 200 -7.21 -2.45 22.01
C ASP A 200 -6.82 -2.36 20.52
N THR A 201 -5.97 -3.28 20.09
CA THR A 201 -5.62 -3.58 18.69
C THR A 201 -6.82 -3.89 17.78
N SER A 202 -8.03 -4.09 18.32
CA SER A 202 -9.27 -4.35 17.58
C SER A 202 -9.87 -3.15 16.86
N GLY A 203 -9.30 -1.94 16.98
CA GLY A 203 -9.71 -0.76 16.21
C GLY A 203 -11.00 -0.08 16.69
N LYS A 204 -11.45 -0.37 17.92
CA LYS A 204 -12.54 0.37 18.57
C LYS A 204 -12.00 1.67 19.21
N PRO A 205 -12.83 2.72 19.35
CA PRO A 205 -12.44 3.90 20.12
C PRO A 205 -12.13 3.45 21.55
N GLY A 206 -10.91 3.72 22.00
CA GLY A 206 -10.44 3.30 23.32
C GLY A 206 -11.23 3.96 24.45
N VAL A 207 -11.21 3.29 25.58
CA VAL A 207 -12.03 3.60 26.75
C VAL A 207 -11.14 4.26 27.80
N GLN A 208 -11.66 5.30 28.47
CA GLN A 208 -10.99 5.92 29.61
C GLN A 208 -11.05 4.99 30.82
N VAL A 209 -9.89 4.68 31.39
CA VAL A 209 -9.75 3.86 32.60
C VAL A 209 -8.85 4.57 33.61
N PRO A 210 -9.09 4.45 34.93
CA PRO A 210 -8.19 5.01 35.94
C PRO A 210 -6.82 4.32 35.86
N CYS A 211 -5.73 5.08 35.88
CA CYS A 211 -4.38 4.52 36.00
C CYS A 211 -4.17 4.01 37.45
N ASN A 212 -3.78 2.75 37.61
CA ASN A 212 -3.28 2.19 38.89
C ASN A 212 -1.76 2.18 38.91
#